data_AF-A0A484ZVM6-F1
#
_entry.id   AF-A0A484ZVM6-F1
#
_cell.length_a   1.000
_cell.length_b   1.000
_cell.length_c   1.000
_cell.angle_alpha   90.00
_cell.angle_beta   90.00
_cell.angle_gamma   90.00
#
_symmetry.space_group_name_H-M   'P 1'
#
loop_
_entity.id
_entity.type
_entity.pdbx_description
1 polymer ?
#
loop_
_entity_poly.entity_id
_entity_poly.type
_entity_poly.pdbx_seq_one_letter_code
_entity_poly.pdbx_strand_id
1 'polypeptide(L)'
;MALGAFIMGMMLSTSKYGFQIHASVESAKSLLMSIFFISVGMSIDFVTLAQTPFLFAMHVTVVLAIKIAVLFILSLLFGASKEASTKIAFLLCQGGEFWLCIIWRR
;
A
#
# COMPACT_ATOMS: atom_id res chain seq x y z
N MET A 1 1.53 -14.29 9.64
CA MET A 1 0.23 -14.03 10.31
C MET A 1 -0.75 -13.28 9.39
N ALA A 2 -0.35 -12.22 8.66
CA ALA A 2 -1.25 -11.47 7.76
C ALA A 2 -1.96 -12.30 6.66
N LEU A 3 -1.26 -13.24 6.01
CA LEU A 3 -1.89 -14.13 5.00
C LEU A 3 -2.97 -15.04 5.60
N GLY A 4 -2.79 -15.50 6.85
CA GLY A 4 -3.79 -16.31 7.55
C GLY A 4 -5.05 -15.52 7.89
N ALA A 5 -4.89 -14.26 8.33
CA ALA A 5 -6.01 -13.35 8.54
C ALA A 5 -6.76 -13.02 7.23
N PHE A 6 -6.02 -12.86 6.12
CA PHE A 6 -6.61 -12.66 4.80
C PHE A 6 -7.42 -13.88 4.32
N ILE A 7 -6.86 -15.10 4.46
CA ILE A 7 -7.56 -16.34 4.11
C ILE A 7 -8.81 -16.53 4.99
N MET A 8 -8.70 -16.30 6.31
CA MET A 8 -9.85 -16.34 7.21
C MET A 8 -10.93 -15.33 6.81
N GLY A 9 -10.55 -14.11 6.43
CA GLY A 9 -11.47 -13.10 5.92
C GLY A 9 -12.21 -13.55 4.65
N MET A 10 -11.50 -14.19 3.71
CA MET A 10 -12.13 -14.77 2.50
C MET A 10 -13.07 -15.93 2.82
N MET A 11 -12.75 -16.77 3.80
CA MET A 11 -13.66 -17.85 4.22
C MET A 11 -14.90 -17.30 4.94
N LEU A 12 -14.72 -16.32 5.84
CA LEU A 12 -15.81 -15.69 6.57
C LEU A 12 -16.74 -14.85 5.67
N SER A 13 -16.24 -14.26 4.58
CA SER A 13 -17.06 -13.45 3.66
C SER A 13 -18.11 -14.30 2.92
N THR A 14 -17.84 -15.58 2.70
CA THR A 14 -18.78 -16.53 2.07
C THR A 14 -19.76 -17.17 3.06
N SER A 15 -19.63 -16.90 4.35
CA SER A 15 -20.48 -17.46 5.41
C SER A 15 -21.84 -16.75 5.49
N LYS A 16 -22.86 -17.45 6.01
CA LYS A 16 -24.19 -16.87 6.33
C LYS A 16 -24.11 -15.68 7.30
N TYR A 17 -23.02 -15.54 8.06
CA TYR A 17 -22.78 -14.43 8.98
C TYR A 17 -22.02 -13.26 8.34
N GLY A 18 -21.70 -13.32 7.05
CA GLY A 18 -20.88 -12.31 6.36
C GLY A 18 -21.42 -10.88 6.51
N PHE A 19 -22.74 -10.70 6.49
CA PHE A 19 -23.37 -9.39 6.69
C PHE A 19 -23.16 -8.83 8.11
N GLN A 20 -23.33 -9.68 9.13
CA GLN A 20 -23.10 -9.29 10.53
C GLN A 20 -21.61 -8.99 10.77
N ILE A 21 -20.73 -9.81 10.20
CA ILE A 21 -19.28 -9.61 10.28
C ILE A 21 -18.87 -8.31 9.57
N HIS A 22 -19.44 -8.00 8.40
CA HIS A 22 -19.15 -6.76 7.67
C HIS A 22 -19.50 -5.53 8.51
N ALA A 23 -20.67 -5.53 9.15
CA ALA A 23 -21.08 -4.42 10.03
C ALA A 23 -20.14 -4.23 11.22
N SER A 24 -19.68 -5.32 11.86
CA SER A 24 -18.71 -5.25 12.95
C SER A 24 -17.31 -4.84 12.48
N VAL A 25 -16.87 -5.34 11.32
CA VAL A 25 -15.54 -5.05 10.75
C VAL A 25 -15.43 -3.60 10.28
N GLU A 26 -16.46 -3.03 9.66
CA GLU A 26 -16.41 -1.64 9.18
C GLU A 26 -16.20 -0.65 10.34
N SER A 27 -16.83 -0.90 11.50
CA SER A 27 -16.61 -0.12 12.71
C SER A 27 -15.16 -0.23 13.21
N ALA A 28 -14.64 -1.46 13.34
CA ALA A 28 -13.28 -1.69 13.82
C ALA A 28 -12.19 -1.18 12.83
N LYS A 29 -12.46 -1.25 11.53
CA LYS A 29 -11.55 -0.81 10.46
C LYS A 29 -11.19 0.66 10.60
N SER A 30 -12.15 1.53 10.88
CA SER A 30 -11.89 2.97 11.06
C SER A 30 -10.95 3.25 12.24
N LEU A 31 -11.14 2.55 13.36
CA LEU A 31 -10.31 2.65 14.55
C LEU A 31 -8.90 2.11 14.31
N LEU A 32 -8.80 0.93 13.70
CA LEU A 32 -7.53 0.29 13.35
C LEU A 32 -6.72 1.15 12.38
N MET A 33 -7.36 1.74 11.36
CA MET A 33 -6.71 2.66 10.42
C MET A 33 -6.20 3.92 11.14
N SER A 34 -6.99 4.47 12.06
CA SER A 34 -6.58 5.67 12.82
C SER A 34 -5.34 5.39 13.68
N ILE A 35 -5.35 4.29 14.44
CA ILE A 35 -4.21 3.89 15.28
C ILE A 35 -2.98 3.53 14.42
N PHE A 36 -3.20 2.88 13.29
CA PHE A 36 -2.15 2.54 12.33
C PHE A 36 -1.44 3.80 11.79
N PHE A 37 -2.18 4.80 11.32
CA PHE A 37 -1.59 6.04 10.83
C PHE A 37 -0.88 6.84 11.93
N ILE A 38 -1.40 6.86 13.16
CA ILE A 38 -0.71 7.47 14.30
C ILE A 38 0.63 6.78 14.56
N SER A 39 0.65 5.44 14.60
CA SER A 39 1.86 4.67 14.85
C SER A 39 2.91 4.84 13.74
N VAL A 40 2.50 4.80 12.48
CA VAL A 40 3.38 5.07 11.33
C VAL A 40 3.93 6.48 11.41
N GLY A 41 3.10 7.48 11.70
CA GLY A 41 3.51 8.88 11.84
C GLY A 41 4.54 9.10 12.94
N MET A 42 4.39 8.42 14.08
CA MET A 42 5.37 8.48 15.19
C MET A 42 6.70 7.78 14.86
N SER A 43 6.72 6.88 13.87
CA SER A 43 7.95 6.18 13.45
C SER A 43 8.81 7.04 12.50
N ILE A 44 8.30 8.17 12.03
CA ILE A 44 9.01 9.06 11.10
C ILE A 44 9.95 9.98 11.90
N ASP A 45 11.25 9.87 11.65
CA ASP A 45 12.25 10.78 12.21
C ASP A 45 12.33 12.09 11.42
N PHE A 46 11.62 13.12 11.92
CA PHE A 46 11.58 14.43 11.27
C PHE A 46 12.91 15.20 11.35
N VAL A 47 13.78 14.87 12.31
CA VAL A 47 15.07 15.55 12.51
C VAL A 47 16.02 15.22 11.36
N THR A 48 16.17 13.94 11.02
CA THR A 48 16.99 13.47 9.90
C THR A 48 16.45 13.97 8.56
N LEU A 49 15.11 14.03 8.43
CA LEU A 49 14.44 14.56 7.25
C LEU A 49 14.73 16.06 7.03
N ALA A 50 14.74 16.85 8.09
CA ALA A 50 15.04 18.29 8.03
C ALA A 50 16.52 18.58 7.74
N GLN A 51 17.43 17.70 8.16
CA GLN A 51 18.86 17.85 7.93
C GLN A 51 19.28 17.49 6.50
N THR A 52 18.58 16.56 5.84
CA THR A 52 18.96 16.05 4.51
C THR A 52 17.79 15.97 3.50
N PRO A 53 17.04 17.08 3.29
CA PRO A 53 15.84 17.06 2.45
C PRO A 53 16.14 16.69 0.99
N PHE A 54 17.31 17.08 0.49
CA PHE A 54 17.73 16.79 -0.89
C PHE A 54 18.04 15.30 -1.11
N LEU A 55 18.75 14.65 -0.17
CA LEU A 55 19.04 13.22 -0.25
C LEU A 55 17.75 12.41 -0.17
N PHE A 56 16.83 12.79 0.71
CA PHE A 56 15.51 12.16 0.79
C PHE A 56 14.74 12.28 -0.53
N ALA A 57 14.64 13.49 -1.10
CA ALA A 57 13.97 13.71 -2.38
C ALA A 57 14.58 12.86 -3.50
N MET A 58 15.91 12.77 -3.58
CA MET A 58 16.61 11.92 -4.54
C MET A 58 16.26 10.44 -4.38
N HIS A 59 16.25 9.92 -3.14
CA HIS A 59 15.87 8.51 -2.89
C HIS A 59 14.42 8.25 -3.33
N VAL A 60 13.50 9.15 -2.98
CA VAL A 60 12.09 9.04 -3.38
C VAL A 60 11.95 9.03 -4.90
N THR A 61 12.59 9.96 -5.60
CA THR A 61 12.54 10.04 -7.06
C THR A 61 13.13 8.81 -7.72
N VAL A 62 14.26 8.29 -7.24
CA VAL A 62 14.90 7.08 -7.78
C VAL A 62 13.99 5.87 -7.63
N VAL A 63 13.43 5.65 -6.43
CA VAL A 63 12.52 4.53 -6.19
C VAL A 63 11.25 4.63 -7.03
N LEU A 64 10.69 5.83 -7.17
CA LEU A 64 9.52 6.08 -8.00
C LEU A 64 9.82 5.78 -9.48
N ALA A 65 10.94 6.30 -9.99
CA ALA A 65 11.36 6.07 -11.38
C ALA A 65 11.56 4.59 -11.68
N ILE A 66 12.19 3.84 -10.76
CA ILE A 66 12.37 2.39 -10.89
C ILE A 66 11.00 1.68 -10.95
N LYS A 67 10.07 2.00 -10.05
CA LYS A 67 8.74 1.38 -10.05
C LYS A 67 7.96 1.67 -11.34
N ILE A 68 7.97 2.92 -11.81
CA ILE A 68 7.31 3.30 -13.06
C ILE A 68 7.91 2.53 -14.23
N ALA A 69 9.25 2.49 -14.33
CA ALA A 69 9.93 1.78 -15.41
C ALA A 69 9.59 0.28 -15.40
N VAL A 70 9.67 -0.37 -14.24
CA VAL A 70 9.34 -1.80 -14.09
C VAL A 70 7.89 -2.08 -14.47
N LEU A 71 6.93 -1.30 -13.95
CA LEU A 71 5.51 -1.48 -14.24
C LEU A 71 5.15 -1.21 -15.70
N PHE A 72 5.80 -0.21 -16.32
CA PHE A 72 5.61 0.11 -17.73
C PHE A 72 6.13 -1.03 -18.63
N ILE A 73 7.34 -1.53 -18.35
CA ILE A 73 7.93 -2.66 -19.09
C ILE A 73 7.08 -3.91 -18.95
N LEU A 74 6.65 -4.25 -17.72
CA LEU A 74 5.75 -5.38 -17.47
C LEU A 74 4.45 -5.22 -18.27
N SER A 75 3.79 -4.07 -18.18
CA SER A 75 2.54 -3.83 -18.89
C SER A 75 2.68 -3.98 -20.41
N LEU A 76 3.81 -3.54 -20.98
CA LEU A 76 4.09 -3.70 -22.40
C LEU A 76 4.33 -5.18 -22.78
N LEU A 77 5.05 -5.94 -21.94
CA LEU A 77 5.27 -7.37 -22.13
C LEU A 77 3.96 -8.19 -22.07
N PHE A 78 2.99 -7.74 -21.27
CA PHE A 78 1.65 -8.33 -21.19
C PHE A 78 0.73 -7.88 -22.35
N GLY A 79 1.23 -7.14 -23.34
CA GLY A 79 0.49 -6.78 -24.55
C GLY A 79 -0.43 -5.57 -24.41
N ALA A 80 -0.25 -4.74 -23.37
CA ALA A 80 -1.01 -3.49 -23.25
C ALA A 80 -0.51 -2.43 -24.24
N SER A 81 -1.41 -1.55 -24.69
CA SER A 81 -1.04 -0.40 -25.51
C SER A 81 -0.19 0.59 -24.72
N LYS A 82 0.68 1.37 -25.39
CA LYS A 82 1.56 2.36 -24.72
C LYS A 82 0.79 3.34 -23.82
N GLU A 83 -0.43 3.70 -24.22
CA GLU A 83 -1.33 4.55 -23.45
C GLU A 83 -1.87 3.85 -22.19
N ALA A 84 -2.27 2.58 -22.32
CA ALA A 84 -2.69 1.77 -21.18
C ALA A 84 -1.53 1.50 -20.22
N SER A 85 -0.34 1.19 -20.72
CA SER A 85 0.85 0.95 -19.90
C SER A 85 1.27 2.17 -19.09
N THR A 86 1.17 3.37 -19.66
CA THR A 86 1.45 4.61 -18.91
C THR A 86 0.46 4.80 -17.76
N LYS A 87 -0.84 4.60 -18.03
CA LYS A 87 -1.89 4.70 -17.00
C LYS A 87 -1.70 3.67 -15.90
N ILE A 88 -1.44 2.41 -16.26
CA ILE A 88 -1.21 1.30 -15.34
C ILE A 88 0.02 1.59 -14.48
N ALA A 89 1.13 2.01 -15.08
CA ALA A 89 2.36 2.32 -14.36
C ALA A 89 2.15 3.45 -13.34
N PHE A 90 1.46 4.54 -13.71
CA PHE A 90 1.17 5.62 -12.77
C PHE A 90 0.21 5.23 -11.64
N LEU A 91 -0.87 4.51 -11.97
CA LEU A 91 -1.88 4.08 -11.00
C LEU A 91 -1.30 3.10 -9.96
N LEU A 92 -0.46 2.16 -10.40
CA LEU A 92 0.15 1.17 -9.49
C LEU A 92 1.42 1.69 -8.79
N CYS A 93 2.09 2.71 -9.35
CA CYS A 93 3.33 3.23 -8.76
C CYS A 93 3.11 3.93 -7.41
N GLN A 94 2.00 4.66 -7.23
CA GLN A 94 1.72 5.40 -5.98
C GLN A 94 1.81 4.51 -4.73
N GLY A 95 1.54 3.20 -4.89
CA GLY A 95 1.50 2.27 -3.77
C GLY A 95 0.25 2.52 -2.91
N GLY A 96 -0.46 1.45 -2.57
CA GLY A 96 -1.61 1.57 -1.68
C GLY A 96 -1.19 1.72 -0.22
N GLU A 97 -2.13 2.16 0.61
CA GLU A 97 -2.04 2.17 2.09
C GLU A 97 -1.60 0.80 2.65
N PHE A 98 -1.87 -0.26 1.88
CA PHE A 98 -1.48 -1.64 2.17
C PHE A 98 0.03 -1.86 2.27
N TRP A 99 0.85 -1.07 1.57
CA TRP A 99 2.31 -1.18 1.65
C TRP A 99 2.84 -0.74 3.03
N LEU A 100 2.21 0.26 3.63
CA LEU A 100 2.53 0.70 4.99
C LEU A 100 2.27 -0.44 5.98
N CYS A 101 1.15 -1.16 5.82
CA CYS A 101 0.81 -2.32 6.68
C CYS A 101 1.83 -3.46 6.58
N ILE A 102 2.49 -3.62 5.41
CA ILE A 102 3.48 -4.69 5.19
C ILE A 102 4.86 -4.30 5.77
N ILE A 103 5.27 -3.04 5.61
CA ILE A 103 6.58 -2.55 6.09
C ILE A 103 6.68 -2.56 7.61
N TRP A 104 5.60 -2.23 8.32
CA TRP A 104 5.61 -2.04 9.78
C TRP A 104 5.82 -3.33 10.59
N ARG A 105 6.04 -4.48 9.93
CA ARG A 105 6.36 -5.76 10.57
C ARG A 105 7.86 -5.90 10.85
N ARG A 106 8.50 -4.86 11.39
CA ARG A 106 9.85 -4.92 11.94
C ARG A 106 9.93 -4.24 13.28
#